data_AF-A0A7J7HML6-F1
#
_entry.id   AF-A0A7J7HML6-F1
#
_cell.length_a   1.000
_cell.length_b   1.000
_cell.length_c   1.000
_cell.angle_alpha   90.00
_cell.angle_beta   90.00
_cell.angle_gamma   90.00
#
_symmetry.space_group_name_H-M   'P 1'
#
loop_
_entity.id
_entity.type
_entity.pdbx_description
1 polymer ?
#
loop_
_entity_poly.entity_id
_entity_poly.type
_entity_poly.pdbx_seq_one_letter_code
_entity_poly.pdbx_strand_id
1 'polypeptide(L)'
;MTIREVTITPEVISKKLHREIINKLVELYRESHLGKRQLAYDGRKSVYTAGPLPFSSKDFVIKLVDQDRGARKDREFKVSIKFAAKPDIHNLQEFMRGRQLDTHKKLYKFLMWF
;
A
#
# COMPACT_ATOMS: atom_id res chain seq x y z
N MET A 1 7.49 12.37 1.59
CA MET A 1 6.67 11.23 1.08
C MET A 1 7.59 10.17 0.51
N THR A 2 7.38 8.88 0.83
CA THR A 2 8.10 7.76 0.17
C THR A 2 7.13 6.83 -0.54
N ILE A 3 7.54 6.28 -1.68
CA ILE A 3 6.78 5.28 -2.43
C ILE A 3 7.38 3.91 -2.13
N ARG A 4 6.53 2.94 -1.82
CA ARG A 4 6.92 1.55 -1.59
C ARG A 4 6.18 0.65 -2.55
N GLU A 5 6.90 -0.29 -3.13
CA GLU A 5 6.32 -1.36 -3.92
C GLU A 5 5.73 -2.42 -2.98
N VAL A 6 4.58 -2.95 -3.40
CA VAL A 6 3.82 -3.98 -2.69
C VAL A 6 3.60 -5.16 -3.61
N THR A 7 3.98 -6.34 -3.12
CA THR A 7 3.71 -7.62 -3.78
C THR A 7 2.88 -8.48 -2.85
N ILE A 8 1.81 -9.09 -3.36
CA ILE A 8 0.95 -10.02 -2.63
C ILE A 8 1.05 -11.40 -3.26
N THR A 9 1.21 -12.43 -2.43
CA THR A 9 1.25 -13.83 -2.85
C THR A 9 0.30 -14.65 -1.98
N PRO A 10 -0.58 -15.50 -2.55
CA PRO A 10 -0.81 -15.70 -3.98
C PRO A 10 -1.35 -14.44 -4.69
N GLU A 11 -1.25 -14.39 -6.02
CA GLU A 11 -1.73 -13.24 -6.79
C GLU A 11 -3.25 -13.06 -6.61
N VAL A 12 -3.66 -11.81 -6.38
CA VAL A 12 -5.05 -11.44 -6.13
C VAL A 12 -5.56 -10.52 -7.24
N ILE A 13 -6.55 -11.00 -7.99
CA ILE A 13 -7.21 -10.23 -9.06
C ILE A 13 -8.22 -9.22 -8.47
N SER A 14 -8.88 -9.57 -7.37
CA SER A 14 -9.92 -8.74 -6.75
C SER A 14 -9.33 -7.49 -6.07
N LYS A 15 -9.64 -6.30 -6.61
CA LYS A 15 -9.25 -5.02 -6.00
C LYS A 15 -9.79 -4.85 -4.58
N LYS A 16 -10.98 -5.40 -4.29
CA LYS A 16 -11.58 -5.35 -2.95
C LYS A 16 -10.72 -6.13 -1.96
N LEU A 17 -10.40 -7.38 -2.29
CA LEU A 17 -9.56 -8.23 -1.46
C LEU A 17 -8.15 -7.63 -1.28
N HIS A 18 -7.59 -7.03 -2.33
CA HIS A 18 -6.29 -6.34 -2.23
C HIS A 18 -6.33 -5.20 -1.20
N ARG A 19 -7.41 -4.39 -1.17
CA ARG A 19 -7.58 -3.33 -0.16
C ARG A 19 -7.75 -3.91 1.23
N GLU A 20 -8.53 -4.98 1.38
CA GLU A 20 -8.73 -5.65 2.67
C GLU A 20 -7.41 -6.19 3.24
N ILE A 21 -6.56 -6.81 2.42
CA ILE A 21 -5.25 -7.31 2.84
C ILE A 21 -4.37 -6.16 3.36
N ILE A 22 -4.32 -5.04 2.63
CA ILE A 22 -3.49 -3.88 3.03
C ILE A 22 -4.05 -3.19 4.27
N ASN A 23 -5.38 -3.06 4.40
CA ASN A 23 -6.00 -2.53 5.60
C ASN A 23 -5.66 -3.40 6.82
N LYS A 24 -5.76 -4.74 6.67
CA LYS A 24 -5.41 -5.67 7.75
C LYS A 24 -3.93 -5.61 8.11
N LEU A 25 -3.05 -5.40 7.14
CA LEU A 25 -1.62 -5.18 7.37
C LEU A 25 -1.39 -3.93 8.23
N VAL A 26 -2.03 -2.80 7.89
CA VAL A 26 -1.91 -1.58 8.68
C VAL A 26 -2.46 -1.80 10.08
N GLU A 27 -3.63 -2.41 10.23
CA GLU A 27 -4.23 -2.73 11.53
C GLU A 27 -3.28 -3.54 12.43
N LEU A 28 -2.67 -4.60 11.91
CA LEU A 28 -1.82 -5.50 12.70
C LEU A 28 -0.42 -4.92 12.99
N TYR A 29 0.14 -4.14 12.06
CA TYR A 29 1.56 -3.79 12.08
C TYR A 29 1.86 -2.29 12.17
N ARG A 30 0.84 -1.42 12.29
CA ARG A 30 1.02 0.03 12.41
C ARG A 30 1.97 0.42 13.53
N GLU A 31 1.69 -0.04 14.74
CA GLU A 31 2.46 0.32 15.92
C GLU A 31 3.83 -0.38 15.96
N SER A 32 3.90 -1.63 15.52
CA SER A 32 5.10 -2.47 15.66
C SER A 32 6.14 -2.28 14.57
N HIS A 33 5.72 -2.18 13.31
CA HIS A 33 6.64 -2.24 12.16
C HIS A 33 6.55 -1.04 11.23
N LEU A 34 5.38 -0.42 11.11
CA LEU A 34 5.23 0.75 10.24
C LEU A 34 5.67 2.05 10.92
N GLY A 35 6.04 2.00 12.21
CA GLY A 35 6.46 3.16 12.99
C GLY A 35 5.35 4.18 13.13
N LYS A 36 4.13 3.71 13.42
CA LYS A 36 2.90 4.50 13.55
C LYS A 36 2.46 5.24 12.28
N ARG A 37 3.06 4.89 11.13
CA ARG A 37 2.76 5.52 9.85
C ARG A 37 1.53 4.91 9.20
N GLN A 38 0.78 5.81 8.61
CA GLN A 38 -0.35 5.53 7.75
C GLN A 38 0.16 5.21 6.32
N LEU A 39 -0.38 4.16 5.69
CA LEU A 39 -0.13 3.79 4.29
C LEU A 39 -1.31 4.18 3.39
N ALA A 40 -1.09 5.10 2.45
CA ALA A 40 -2.07 5.36 1.39
C ALA A 40 -1.85 4.39 0.22
N TYR A 41 -2.78 3.47 0.00
CA TYR A 41 -2.66 2.43 -1.03
C TYR A 41 -3.37 2.81 -2.35
N ASP A 42 -2.65 2.65 -3.46
CA ASP A 42 -3.14 2.97 -4.81
C ASP A 42 -4.20 1.98 -5.32
N GLY A 43 -4.26 0.76 -4.76
CA GLY A 43 -5.15 -0.30 -5.23
C GLY A 43 -4.53 -1.22 -6.29
N ARG A 44 -3.21 -1.13 -6.51
CA ARG A 44 -2.43 -1.99 -7.40
C ARG A 44 -1.16 -2.50 -6.73
N LYS A 45 -0.03 -1.80 -6.88
CA LYS A 45 1.30 -2.30 -6.49
C LYS A 45 2.06 -1.31 -5.63
N SER A 46 1.46 -0.20 -5.21
CA SER A 46 2.19 0.87 -4.55
C SER A 46 1.47 1.44 -3.34
N VAL A 47 2.20 1.62 -2.25
CA VAL A 47 1.75 2.40 -1.08
C VAL A 47 2.61 3.65 -0.91
N TYR A 48 1.97 4.71 -0.44
CA TYR A 48 2.59 5.99 -0.15
C TYR A 48 2.62 6.21 1.36
N THR A 49 3.72 6.75 1.86
CA THR A 49 3.90 7.02 3.29
C THR A 49 4.36 8.45 3.52
N ALA A 50 3.88 9.06 4.62
CA ALA A 50 4.26 10.41 5.04
C ALA A 50 5.76 10.53 5.43
N GLY A 51 6.45 9.41 5.64
CA GLY A 51 7.89 9.35 5.90
C GLY A 51 8.48 7.95 5.68
N PRO A 52 9.80 7.77 5.77
CA PRO A 52 10.43 6.47 5.55
C PRO A 52 9.96 5.46 6.61
N LEU A 53 9.59 4.25 6.19
CA LEU A 53 9.39 3.12 7.10
C LEU A 53 10.72 2.73 7.75
N PRO A 54 10.72 2.16 8.98
CA PRO A 54 11.93 1.73 9.69
C PRO A 54 12.54 0.44 9.10
N PHE A 55 12.37 0.22 7.80
CA PHE A 55 12.92 -0.90 7.04
C PHE A 55 13.00 -0.53 5.55
N SER A 56 13.94 -1.14 4.84
CA SER A 56 14.06 -1.05 3.37
C SER A 56 13.14 -2.04 2.67
N SER A 57 13.10 -3.28 3.15
CA SER A 57 12.25 -4.38 2.67
C SER A 57 11.75 -5.20 3.86
N LYS A 58 10.46 -5.57 3.86
CA LYS A 58 9.90 -6.47 4.87
C LYS A 58 8.72 -7.27 4.33
N ASP A 59 8.67 -8.53 4.75
CA ASP A 59 7.56 -9.44 4.46
C ASP A 59 6.62 -9.52 5.67
N PHE A 60 5.33 -9.58 5.38
CA PHE A 60 4.26 -9.70 6.35
C PHE A 60 3.36 -10.88 5.96
N VAL A 61 2.80 -11.53 6.97
CA VAL A 61 1.80 -12.59 6.78
C VAL A 61 0.46 -12.05 7.24
N ILE A 62 -0.53 -12.10 6.36
CA ILE A 62 -1.90 -11.61 6.57
C ILE A 62 -2.86 -12.77 6.42
N LYS A 63 -3.63 -13.05 7.47
CA LYS A 63 -4.71 -14.04 7.43
C LYS A 63 -6.04 -13.31 7.31
N LEU A 64 -6.83 -13.69 6.31
CA LEU A 64 -8.20 -13.22 6.13
C LEU A 64 -9.17 -14.40 6.21
N VAL A 65 -10.27 -14.20 6.93
CA VAL A 65 -11.35 -15.19 7.02
C VAL A 65 -12.29 -14.97 5.85
N ASP A 66 -12.38 -15.95 4.94
CA ASP A 66 -13.36 -15.92 3.86
C ASP A 66 -14.71 -16.44 4.37
N GLN A 67 -15.73 -15.58 4.36
CA GLN A 67 -17.09 -15.93 4.79
C GLN A 67 -18.01 -16.33 3.62
N ASP A 68 -17.56 -16.20 2.37
CA ASP A 68 -18.44 -16.19 1.19
C ASP A 68 -18.88 -17.60 0.72
N ARG A 69 -18.42 -18.68 1.38
CA ARG A 69 -18.64 -20.07 0.90
C ARG A 69 -19.09 -21.08 1.96
N GLY A 70 -19.75 -20.65 3.02
CA GLY A 70 -20.34 -21.56 4.04
C GLY A 70 -19.34 -22.33 4.93
N ALA A 71 -18.10 -22.53 4.46
CA ALA A 71 -16.96 -22.98 5.22
C ALA A 71 -16.05 -21.77 5.49
N ARG A 72 -15.85 -21.44 6.78
CA ARG A 72 -14.81 -20.48 7.20
C ARG A 72 -13.46 -21.04 6.77
N LYS A 73 -12.90 -20.51 5.67
CA LYS A 73 -11.56 -20.88 5.23
C LYS A 73 -10.64 -19.70 5.45
N ASP A 74 -9.70 -19.87 6.35
CA ASP A 74 -8.63 -18.91 6.56
C ASP A 74 -7.72 -18.94 5.32
N ARG A 75 -7.57 -17.78 4.68
CA ARG A 75 -6.64 -17.58 3.57
C ARG A 75 -5.46 -16.78 4.08
N GLU A 76 -4.27 -17.32 3.86
CA GLU A 76 -3.02 -16.64 4.19
C GLU A 76 -2.43 -15.96 2.95
N PHE A 77 -2.00 -14.71 3.12
CA PHE A 77 -1.36 -13.91 2.10
C PHE A 77 -0.02 -13.42 2.63
N LYS A 78 1.03 -13.64 1.84
CA LYS A 78 2.32 -13.01 2.05
C LYS A 78 2.34 -11.66 1.35
N VAL A 79 2.62 -10.60 2.10
CA VAL A 79 2.71 -9.24 1.59
C VAL A 79 4.14 -8.73 1.77
N SER A 80 4.83 -8.46 0.68
CA SER A 80 6.17 -7.87 0.68
C SER A 80 6.07 -6.38 0.42
N ILE A 81 6.64 -5.55 1.31
CA ILE A 81 6.78 -4.11 1.13
C ILE A 81 8.25 -3.78 0.92
N LYS A 82 8.59 -3.21 -0.23
CA LYS A 82 9.96 -2.86 -0.62
C LYS A 82 10.07 -1.38 -0.94
N PHE A 83 11.20 -0.76 -0.60
CA PHE A 83 11.53 0.57 -1.06
C PHE A 83 11.72 0.53 -2.58
N ALA A 84 10.85 1.22 -3.33
CA ALA A 84 10.87 1.17 -4.80
C ALA A 84 11.89 2.14 -5.39
N ALA A 85 11.97 3.37 -4.85
CA ALA A 85 12.97 4.42 -5.04
C ALA A 85 12.42 5.71 -4.39
N LYS A 86 13.27 6.73 -4.21
CA LYS A 86 12.73 8.11 -4.15
C LYS A 86 12.13 8.36 -5.54
N PRO A 87 10.85 8.79 -5.67
CA PRO A 87 10.38 9.22 -6.98
C PRO A 87 11.38 10.24 -7.53
N ASP A 88 11.78 10.08 -8.78
CA ASP A 88 12.64 11.06 -9.44
C ASP A 88 11.83 12.35 -9.58
N ILE A 89 12.01 13.26 -8.61
CA ILE A 89 11.23 14.50 -8.47
C ILE A 89 11.46 15.41 -9.69
N HIS A 90 12.54 15.21 -10.45
CA HIS A 90 12.77 15.94 -11.71
C HIS A 90 11.65 15.68 -12.74
N ASN A 91 11.13 14.45 -12.81
CA ASN A 91 9.96 14.16 -13.63
C ASN A 91 8.67 14.70 -13.02
N LEU A 92 8.59 14.81 -11.69
CA LEU A 92 7.42 15.36 -11.01
C LEU A 92 7.31 16.89 -11.18
N GLN A 93 8.43 17.63 -11.22
CA GLN A 93 8.43 19.07 -11.48
C GLN A 93 7.99 19.41 -12.91
N GLU A 94 8.41 18.63 -13.92
CA GLU A 94 7.93 18.77 -15.30
C GLU A 94 6.47 18.34 -15.46
N PHE A 95 6.04 17.32 -14.71
CA PHE A 95 4.63 16.90 -14.64
C PHE A 95 3.72 17.97 -13.99
N MET A 96 4.20 18.63 -12.93
CA MET A 96 3.52 19.74 -12.25
C MET A 96 3.45 21.01 -13.12
N ARG A 97 4.31 21.16 -14.13
CA ARG A 97 4.30 22.26 -15.10
C ARG A 97 3.29 22.09 -16.25
N GLY A 98 2.43 21.06 -16.23
CA GLY A 98 1.19 21.07 -17.01
C GLY A 98 1.02 19.98 -18.07
N ARG A 99 1.60 18.78 -17.89
CA ARG A 99 1.35 17.65 -18.83
C ARG A 99 1.19 16.28 -18.15
N GLN A 100 0.15 16.11 -17.34
CA GLN A 100 -0.77 14.94 -17.34
C GLN A 100 -1.68 14.98 -16.10
N LEU A 101 -2.99 14.86 -16.32
CA LEU A 101 -4.05 14.98 -15.31
C LEU A 101 -4.35 13.66 -14.56
N ASP A 102 -3.37 12.80 -14.33
CA ASP A 102 -3.60 11.52 -13.61
C ASP A 102 -3.25 11.57 -12.11
N THR A 103 -2.69 12.70 -11.64
CA THR A 103 -2.24 12.86 -10.23
C THR A 103 -3.24 13.62 -9.36
N HIS A 104 -4.32 14.15 -9.94
CA HIS A 104 -5.35 14.89 -9.19
C HIS A 104 -6.03 14.00 -8.12
N LYS A 105 -6.44 12.77 -8.46
CA LYS A 105 -7.08 11.85 -7.50
C LYS A 105 -6.14 11.34 -6.40
N LYS A 106 -4.84 11.22 -6.68
CA LYS A 106 -3.85 10.65 -5.74
C LYS A 106 -3.52 11.65 -4.62
N LEU A 107 -3.45 12.94 -4.95
CA LEU A 107 -3.19 14.02 -4.00
C LEU A 107 -4.37 14.27 -3.05
N TYR A 108 -5.61 14.30 -3.55
CA TYR A 108 -6.78 14.46 -2.65
C TYR A 108 -6.91 13.32 -1.64
N LYS A 109 -6.67 12.08 -2.08
CA LYS A 109 -6.72 10.91 -1.19
C LYS A 109 -5.64 10.96 -0.10
N PHE A 110 -4.51 11.60 -0.39
CA PHE A 110 -3.43 11.83 0.58
C PHE A 110 -3.73 12.98 1.55
N LEU A 111 -4.33 14.08 1.06
CA LEU A 111 -4.72 15.22 1.89
C LEU A 111 -5.85 14.87 2.88
N MET A 112 -6.72 13.91 2.58
CA MET A 112 -7.70 13.39 3.54
C MET A 112 -7.12 12.38 4.56
N TRP A 113 -5.80 12.14 4.55
CA TRP A 113 -5.11 11.19 5.42
C TRP A 113 -4.21 11.87 6.46
N PHE A 114 -4.29 13.21 6.56
CA PHE A 114 -3.85 14.04 7.68
C PHE A 114 -5.07 14.68 8.33
#